data_AF-A0A0G1F1N5-F1
#
_entry.id   AF-A0A0G1F1N5-F1
#
_cell.length_a   1.000
_cell.length_b   1.000
_cell.length_c   1.000
_cell.angle_alpha   90.00
_cell.angle_beta   90.00
_cell.angle_gamma   90.00
#
_symmetry.space_group_name_H-M   'P 1'
#
loop_
_entity.id
_entity.type
_entity.pdbx_description
1 polymer ?
#
loop_
_entity_poly.entity_id
_entity_poly.type
_entity_poly.pdbx_seq_one_letter_code
_entity_poly.pdbx_strand_id
1 'polypeptide(L)'
;LAELDRIADAFRSARKIRIPFWYRSGSGLPGTIVLFLLALISSPVDGRFSLACFDAALLFWPSLHFLRVRIWVPKDFEMIMGAVQAARSAPAPSGVVLTPYLRLDRDAEGLRIPEDARLMVEPRRKRDDLVGVQLQAAINNGANGKVPYLYAVVLTRGKGPSWRIAAAFGKSGYTVEAGGDDEYGTVVIRQDTSGGGYYTSPEDCRALMGIVFDLIEALAGN
;
A
#
# COMPACT_ATOMS: atom_id res chain seq x y z
N LEU A 1 4.26 12.74 7.81
CA LEU A 1 3.03 13.00 7.03
C LEU A 1 3.32 13.12 5.54
N ALA A 2 4.20 14.02 5.11
CA ALA A 2 4.58 14.20 3.70
C ALA A 2 5.09 12.93 2.99
N GLU A 3 5.77 12.02 3.71
CA GLU A 3 6.36 10.82 3.12
C GLU A 3 5.31 9.79 2.64
N LEU A 4 4.23 9.58 3.40
CA LEU A 4 3.14 8.70 2.96
C LEU A 4 2.43 9.26 1.73
N ASP A 5 2.18 10.57 1.72
CA ASP A 5 1.52 11.25 0.60
C ASP A 5 2.41 11.20 -0.65
N ARG A 6 3.73 11.37 -0.49
CA ARG A 6 4.71 11.20 -1.56
C ARG A 6 4.68 9.80 -2.17
N ILE A 7 4.61 8.76 -1.33
CA ILE A 7 4.54 7.36 -1.80
C ILE A 7 3.19 7.08 -2.49
N ALA A 8 2.09 7.60 -1.96
CA ALA A 8 0.77 7.54 -2.59
C ALA A 8 0.77 8.13 -4.00
N ASP A 9 1.33 9.32 -4.12
CA ASP A 9 1.38 10.06 -5.36
C ASP A 9 2.34 9.41 -6.35
N ALA A 10 3.42 8.78 -5.87
CA ALA A 10 4.28 7.93 -6.70
C ALA A 10 3.51 6.76 -7.31
N PHE A 11 2.64 6.06 -6.56
CA PHE A 11 1.80 4.99 -7.12
C PHE A 11 0.78 5.50 -8.14
N ARG A 12 0.10 6.62 -7.85
CA ARG A 12 -0.83 7.26 -8.80
C ARG A 12 -0.13 7.71 -10.07
N SER A 13 1.07 8.26 -9.93
CA SER A 13 1.88 8.72 -11.06
C SER A 13 2.37 7.55 -11.89
N ALA A 14 2.84 6.47 -11.26
CA ALA A 14 3.26 5.24 -11.91
C ALA A 14 2.15 4.63 -12.79
N ARG A 15 0.89 4.65 -12.33
CA ARG A 15 -0.28 4.21 -13.14
C ARG A 15 -0.53 5.06 -14.39
N LYS A 16 -0.18 6.35 -14.34
CA LYS A 16 -0.38 7.29 -15.47
C LYS A 16 0.74 7.22 -16.51
N ILE A 17 1.87 6.58 -16.21
CA ILE A 17 2.99 6.48 -17.14
C ILE A 17 2.57 5.60 -18.32
N ARG A 18 2.38 6.26 -19.47
CA ARG A 18 2.15 5.58 -20.75
C ARG A 18 3.48 5.18 -21.34
N ILE A 19 3.82 3.91 -21.22
CA ILE A 19 5.00 3.35 -21.88
C ILE A 19 4.73 3.31 -23.40
N PRO A 20 5.53 4.00 -24.24
CA PRO A 20 5.39 3.95 -25.70
C PRO A 20 5.47 2.51 -26.19
N PHE A 21 4.79 2.21 -27.30
CA PHE A 21 4.71 0.84 -27.83
C PHE A 21 6.07 0.18 -27.99
N TRP A 22 7.08 0.92 -28.45
CA TRP A 22 8.44 0.44 -28.71
C TRP A 22 9.19 -0.08 -27.47
N TYR A 23 8.78 0.32 -26.26
CA TYR A 23 9.38 -0.11 -24.99
C TYR A 23 8.61 -1.27 -24.31
N ARG A 24 7.57 -1.82 -24.97
CA ARG A 24 6.76 -2.92 -24.44
C ARG A 24 7.40 -4.28 -24.76
N SER A 25 7.00 -5.32 -24.02
CA SER A 25 7.46 -6.68 -24.35
C SER A 25 6.93 -7.10 -25.71
N GLY A 26 7.82 -7.51 -26.62
CA GLY A 26 7.48 -8.00 -27.97
C GLY A 26 7.46 -6.94 -29.09
N SER A 27 7.66 -5.65 -28.79
CA SER A 27 7.64 -4.58 -29.80
C SER A 27 8.90 -4.45 -30.66
N GLY A 28 10.01 -5.09 -30.26
CA GLY A 28 11.25 -5.13 -31.04
C GLY A 28 11.16 -5.98 -32.31
N LEU A 29 10.27 -6.97 -32.32
CA LEU A 29 10.05 -7.89 -33.44
C LEU A 29 9.57 -7.17 -34.70
N PRO A 30 8.48 -6.39 -34.68
CA PRO A 30 8.04 -5.61 -35.84
C PRO A 30 9.13 -4.68 -36.39
N GLY A 31 9.83 -3.96 -35.51
CA GLY A 31 10.90 -3.04 -35.91
C GLY A 31 12.04 -3.77 -36.63
N THR A 32 12.42 -4.94 -36.12
CA THR A 32 13.46 -5.74 -36.77
C THR A 32 12.99 -6.30 -38.11
N ILE A 33 11.77 -6.86 -38.16
CA ILE A 33 11.20 -7.42 -39.40
C ILE A 33 11.14 -6.35 -40.49
N VAL A 34 10.69 -5.14 -40.15
CA VAL A 34 10.63 -4.02 -41.11
C VAL A 34 12.01 -3.66 -41.65
N LEU A 35 13.03 -3.53 -40.79
CA LEU A 35 14.38 -3.18 -41.23
C LEU A 35 15.01 -4.27 -42.11
N PHE A 36 14.81 -5.55 -41.78
CA PHE A 36 15.27 -6.66 -42.62
C PHE A 36 14.51 -6.73 -43.96
N LEU A 37 13.20 -6.53 -43.97
CA LEU A 37 12.42 -6.50 -45.21
C LEU A 37 12.83 -5.33 -46.10
N LEU A 38 13.05 -4.14 -45.53
CA LEU A 38 13.55 -2.98 -46.27
C LEU A 38 14.93 -3.25 -46.86
N ALA A 39 15.84 -3.88 -46.10
CA ALA A 39 17.16 -4.25 -46.60
C ALA A 39 17.06 -5.23 -47.78
N LEU A 40 16.21 -6.26 -47.68
CA LEU A 40 16.02 -7.28 -48.73
C LEU A 40 15.36 -6.71 -50.00
N ILE A 41 14.30 -5.91 -49.85
CA ILE A 41 13.53 -5.37 -50.98
C ILE A 41 14.30 -4.28 -51.73
N SER A 42 15.11 -3.48 -51.02
CA SER A 42 15.88 -2.39 -51.64
C SER A 42 17.22 -2.83 -52.23
N SER A 43 17.71 -4.02 -51.89
CA SER A 43 18.96 -4.59 -52.42
C SER A 43 19.10 -4.51 -53.96
N PRO A 44 18.06 -4.82 -54.78
CA PRO A 44 18.17 -4.71 -56.24
C PRO A 44 18.03 -3.28 -56.78
N VAL A 45 17.61 -2.30 -55.97
CA VAL A 45 17.32 -0.92 -56.41
C VAL A 45 18.42 0.05 -55.97
N ASP A 46 18.84 -0.02 -54.69
CA ASP A 46 19.88 0.82 -54.11
C ASP A 46 20.63 0.05 -53.02
N GLY A 47 21.84 -0.39 -53.34
CA GLY A 47 22.69 -1.12 -52.42
C GLY A 47 23.15 -0.30 -51.20
N ARG A 48 23.22 1.02 -51.29
CA ARG A 48 23.60 1.89 -50.15
C ARG A 48 22.47 1.98 -49.14
N PHE A 49 21.24 2.15 -49.62
CA PHE A 49 20.06 2.14 -48.75
C PHE A 49 19.83 0.78 -48.10
N SER A 50 20.00 -0.31 -48.87
CA SER A 50 19.93 -1.68 -48.36
C SER A 50 20.94 -1.94 -47.23
N LEU A 51 22.21 -1.55 -47.44
CA LEU A 51 23.26 -1.65 -46.42
C LEU A 51 22.93 -0.81 -45.19
N ALA A 52 22.45 0.42 -45.36
CA ALA A 52 22.06 1.28 -44.25
C ALA A 52 20.92 0.69 -43.41
N CYS A 53 19.93 0.05 -44.03
CA CYS A 53 18.85 -0.65 -43.32
C CYS A 53 19.36 -1.87 -42.55
N PHE A 54 20.30 -2.64 -43.12
CA PHE A 54 20.91 -3.78 -42.47
C PHE A 54 21.78 -3.38 -41.27
N ASP A 55 22.62 -2.35 -41.43
CA ASP A 55 23.44 -1.79 -40.36
C ASP A 55 22.56 -1.23 -39.23
N ALA A 56 21.46 -0.55 -39.57
CA ALA A 56 20.49 -0.10 -38.59
C ALA A 56 19.82 -1.28 -37.85
N ALA A 57 19.49 -2.37 -38.53
CA ALA A 57 18.94 -3.57 -37.89
C ALA A 57 19.92 -4.15 -36.87
N LEU A 58 21.20 -4.27 -37.22
CA LEU A 58 22.25 -4.76 -36.32
C LEU A 58 22.52 -3.81 -35.15
N LEU A 59 22.64 -2.51 -35.43
CA LEU A 59 22.94 -1.49 -34.44
C LEU A 59 21.81 -1.31 -33.42
N PHE A 60 20.56 -1.31 -33.89
CA PHE A 60 19.39 -1.13 -33.03
C PHE A 60 18.82 -2.43 -32.47
N TRP A 61 19.31 -3.60 -32.90
CA TRP A 61 18.86 -4.88 -32.36
C TRP A 61 18.90 -4.94 -30.82
N PRO A 62 20.00 -4.53 -30.14
CA PRO A 62 20.02 -4.52 -28.68
C PRO A 62 18.96 -3.59 -28.07
N SER A 63 18.78 -2.40 -28.65
CA SER A 63 17.79 -1.43 -28.16
C SER A 63 16.36 -1.91 -28.37
N LEU A 64 16.07 -2.56 -29.50
CA LEU A 64 14.75 -3.10 -29.83
C LEU A 64 14.37 -4.28 -28.92
N HIS A 65 15.35 -5.06 -28.45
CA HIS A 65 15.08 -6.30 -27.71
C HIS A 65 15.36 -6.21 -26.20
N PHE A 66 16.30 -5.38 -25.75
CA PHE A 66 16.72 -5.30 -24.35
C PHE A 66 16.30 -4.02 -23.63
N LEU A 67 15.99 -2.93 -24.34
CA LEU A 67 15.61 -1.67 -23.71
C LEU A 67 14.13 -1.70 -23.29
N ARG A 68 13.85 -2.49 -22.25
CA ARG A 68 12.51 -2.73 -21.71
C ARG A 68 12.33 -1.94 -20.43
N VAL A 69 11.25 -1.17 -20.36
CA VAL A 69 10.86 -0.49 -19.12
C VAL A 69 9.69 -1.25 -18.52
N ARG A 70 9.90 -1.83 -17.32
CA ARG A 70 8.82 -2.43 -16.53
C ARG A 70 8.66 -1.60 -15.27
N ILE A 71 7.49 -0.98 -15.14
CA ILE A 71 7.10 -0.32 -13.90
C ILE A 71 6.50 -1.40 -13.00
N TRP A 72 7.13 -1.61 -11.85
CA TRP A 72 6.64 -2.52 -10.83
C TRP A 72 5.98 -1.72 -9.71
N VAL A 73 4.76 -2.10 -9.34
CA VAL A 73 4.02 -1.53 -8.22
C VAL A 73 3.60 -2.69 -7.31
N PRO A 74 4.00 -2.69 -6.02
CA PRO A 74 3.58 -3.71 -5.08
C PRO A 74 2.08 -3.56 -4.77
N LYS A 75 1.25 -4.37 -5.44
CA LYS A 75 -0.22 -4.28 -5.35
C LYS A 75 -0.74 -4.43 -3.91
N ASP A 76 -0.16 -5.32 -3.13
CA ASP A 76 -0.56 -5.59 -1.74
C ASP A 76 -0.31 -4.34 -0.87
N PHE A 77 0.88 -3.74 -1.00
CA PHE A 77 1.21 -2.50 -0.31
C PHE A 77 0.37 -1.31 -0.79
N GLU A 78 0.02 -1.26 -2.08
CA GLU A 78 -0.90 -0.25 -2.61
C GLU A 78 -2.29 -0.34 -1.95
N MET A 79 -2.81 -1.54 -1.68
CA MET A 79 -4.06 -1.74 -0.95
C MET A 79 -3.96 -1.28 0.52
N ILE A 80 -2.87 -1.65 1.21
CA ILE A 80 -2.58 -1.19 2.58
C ILE A 80 -2.55 0.34 2.64
N MET A 81 -1.82 0.95 1.70
CA MET A 81 -1.67 2.40 1.61
C MET A 81 -3.01 3.10 1.38
N GLY A 82 -3.87 2.52 0.53
CA GLY A 82 -5.23 3.01 0.30
C GLY A 82 -6.07 3.01 1.58
N ALA A 83 -6.05 1.92 2.36
CA ALA A 83 -6.78 1.81 3.62
C ALA A 83 -6.28 2.81 4.68
N VAL A 84 -4.96 2.95 4.84
CA VAL A 84 -4.35 3.88 5.80
C VAL A 84 -4.65 5.34 5.44
N GLN A 85 -4.63 5.69 4.15
CA GLN A 85 -5.02 7.03 3.69
C GLN A 85 -6.50 7.32 3.89
N ALA A 86 -7.35 6.33 3.62
CA ALA A 86 -8.78 6.46 3.87
C ALA A 86 -9.03 6.72 5.36
N ALA A 87 -8.43 5.95 6.25
CA ALA A 87 -8.51 6.18 7.70
C ALA A 87 -8.00 7.57 8.09
N ARG A 88 -6.83 7.99 7.59
CA ARG A 88 -6.26 9.32 7.85
C ARG A 88 -7.15 10.47 7.36
N SER A 89 -7.95 10.26 6.31
CA SER A 89 -8.84 11.29 5.78
C SER A 89 -10.02 11.63 6.69
N ALA A 90 -10.25 10.85 7.75
CA ALA A 90 -11.26 11.16 8.75
C ALA A 90 -10.90 12.46 9.52
N PRO A 91 -11.89 13.31 9.85
CA PRO A 91 -11.65 14.56 10.56
C PRO A 91 -11.14 14.29 11.97
N ALA A 92 -9.87 14.62 12.24
CA ALA A 92 -9.25 14.39 13.54
C ALA A 92 -9.75 15.41 14.59
N PRO A 93 -10.11 14.97 15.81
CA PRO A 93 -10.47 15.89 16.89
C PRO A 93 -9.28 16.71 17.36
N SER A 94 -9.56 17.88 17.95
CA SER A 94 -8.54 18.72 18.54
C SER A 94 -7.89 18.01 19.72
N GLY A 95 -6.55 17.89 19.70
CA GLY A 95 -5.82 17.22 20.78
C GLY A 95 -5.38 15.79 20.48
N VAL A 96 -5.61 15.28 19.26
CA VAL A 96 -5.06 14.00 18.79
C VAL A 96 -3.83 14.22 17.90
N VAL A 97 -2.87 13.32 18.00
CA VAL A 97 -1.67 13.25 17.16
C VAL A 97 -1.74 11.99 16.31
N LEU A 98 -1.55 12.15 15.00
CA LEU A 98 -1.52 11.08 14.02
C LEU A 98 -0.08 10.87 13.53
N THR A 99 0.51 9.74 13.91
CA THR A 99 1.89 9.40 13.56
C THR A 99 1.92 8.22 12.59
N PRO A 100 2.27 8.44 11.31
CA PRO A 100 2.41 7.35 10.36
C PRO A 100 3.72 6.60 10.56
N TYR A 101 3.66 5.28 10.46
CA TYR A 101 4.82 4.39 10.49
C TYR A 101 4.89 3.59 9.20
N LEU A 102 6.05 3.59 8.57
CA LEU A 102 6.32 2.81 7.36
C LEU A 102 7.34 1.73 7.72
N ARG A 103 6.99 0.47 7.47
CA ARG A 103 7.90 -0.66 7.59
C ARG A 103 8.45 -1.00 6.21
N LEU A 104 9.77 -0.99 6.12
CA LEU A 104 10.49 -1.47 4.94
C LEU A 104 11.07 -2.84 5.27
N ASP A 105 10.87 -3.80 4.38
CA ASP A 105 11.51 -5.11 4.44
C ASP A 105 12.49 -5.28 3.29
N ARG A 106 13.29 -6.36 3.31
CA ARG A 106 14.19 -6.72 2.21
C ARG A 106 13.55 -7.80 1.34
N ASP A 107 13.60 -7.62 0.03
CA ASP A 107 13.27 -8.70 -0.91
C ASP A 107 14.38 -9.76 -0.99
N ALA A 108 14.16 -10.78 -1.83
CA ALA A 108 15.13 -11.86 -2.04
C ALA A 108 16.47 -11.36 -2.60
N GLU A 109 16.43 -10.21 -3.28
CA GLU A 109 17.57 -9.50 -3.86
C GLU A 109 18.22 -8.51 -2.88
N GLY A 110 17.70 -8.37 -1.66
CA GLY A 110 18.21 -7.52 -0.59
C GLY A 110 17.84 -6.03 -0.71
N LEU A 111 16.97 -5.66 -1.66
CA LEU A 111 16.46 -4.30 -1.85
C LEU A 111 15.40 -3.98 -0.79
N ARG A 112 15.40 -2.73 -0.30
CA ARG A 112 14.40 -2.28 0.67
C ARG A 112 13.10 -1.94 -0.03
N ILE A 113 12.05 -2.70 0.26
CA ILE A 113 10.72 -2.53 -0.29
C ILE A 113 9.75 -2.18 0.85
N PRO A 114 8.83 -1.22 0.65
CA PRO A 114 7.78 -0.98 1.63
C PRO A 114 6.84 -2.19 1.73
N GLU A 115 6.71 -2.73 2.94
CA GLU A 115 5.95 -3.94 3.24
C GLU A 115 4.62 -3.59 3.91
N ASP A 116 4.66 -2.71 4.91
CA ASP A 116 3.51 -2.40 5.76
C ASP A 116 3.48 -0.91 6.12
N ALA A 117 2.28 -0.36 6.30
CA ALA A 117 2.05 1.00 6.75
C ALA A 117 1.04 0.99 7.89
N ARG A 118 1.37 1.70 8.95
CA ARG A 118 0.55 1.78 10.17
C ARG A 118 0.30 3.22 10.53
N LEU A 119 -0.80 3.48 11.21
CA LEU A 119 -1.14 4.81 11.70
C LEU A 119 -1.35 4.74 13.20
N MET A 120 -0.45 5.37 13.96
CA MET A 120 -0.62 5.52 15.39
C MET A 120 -1.45 6.76 15.68
N VAL A 121 -2.41 6.60 16.58
CA VAL A 121 -3.31 7.62 17.07
C VAL A 121 -3.06 7.75 18.57
N GLU A 122 -2.62 8.93 18.98
CA GLU A 122 -2.29 9.22 20.38
C GLU A 122 -3.01 10.50 20.82
N PRO A 123 -3.57 10.56 22.04
CA PRO A 123 -3.97 11.84 22.59
C PRO A 123 -2.73 12.62 22.99
N ARG A 124 -2.75 13.95 22.83
CA ARG A 124 -1.66 14.85 23.25
C ARG A 124 -1.35 14.73 24.74
N ARG A 125 -2.39 14.50 25.54
CA ARG A 125 -2.30 14.18 26.96
C ARG A 125 -2.79 12.76 27.12
N LYS A 126 -1.87 11.85 27.43
CA LYS A 126 -2.17 10.43 27.60
C LYS A 126 -1.88 9.99 29.02
N ARG A 127 -2.62 8.98 29.47
CA ARG A 127 -2.34 8.29 30.73
C ARG A 127 -1.03 7.51 30.62
N ASP A 128 -0.35 7.32 31.75
CA ASP A 128 0.98 6.67 31.78
C ASP A 128 0.97 5.21 31.32
N ASP A 129 -0.19 4.55 31.41
CA ASP A 129 -0.40 3.18 30.98
C ASP A 129 -0.79 3.08 29.49
N LEU A 130 -1.17 4.19 28.83
CA LEU A 130 -1.54 4.21 27.42
C LEU A 130 -0.32 4.45 26.53
N VAL A 131 -0.03 3.50 25.65
CA VAL A 131 0.97 3.69 24.58
C VAL A 131 0.33 4.50 23.44
N GLY A 132 -0.81 4.02 22.93
CA GLY A 132 -1.55 4.62 21.82
C GLY A 132 -2.48 3.61 21.15
N VAL A 133 -3.19 4.02 20.10
CA VAL A 133 -4.01 3.14 19.27
C VAL A 133 -3.42 3.07 17.87
N GLN A 134 -3.04 1.87 17.44
CA GLN A 134 -2.40 1.64 16.15
C GLN A 134 -3.38 1.02 15.17
N LEU A 135 -3.67 1.71 14.07
CA LEU A 135 -4.37 1.14 12.93
C LEU A 135 -3.37 0.41 12.02
N GLN A 136 -3.73 -0.82 11.65
CA GLN A 136 -2.94 -1.69 10.80
C GLN A 136 -3.85 -2.31 9.74
N ALA A 137 -3.37 -2.35 8.49
CA ALA A 137 -4.06 -3.03 7.42
C ALA A 137 -3.34 -4.35 7.10
N ALA A 138 -4.08 -5.45 7.09
CA ALA A 138 -3.61 -6.75 6.62
C ALA A 138 -4.26 -7.07 5.27
N ILE A 139 -3.62 -7.94 4.49
CA ILE A 139 -4.21 -8.47 3.26
C ILE A 139 -4.81 -9.84 3.55
N ASN A 140 -6.13 -9.93 3.38
CA ASN A 140 -6.85 -11.18 3.48
C ASN A 140 -6.94 -11.85 2.10
N ASN A 141 -6.66 -13.15 2.05
CA ASN A 141 -6.74 -13.96 0.83
C ASN A 141 -8.07 -14.73 0.84
N GLY A 142 -9.10 -14.15 0.22
CA GLY A 142 -10.42 -14.78 0.11
C GLY A 142 -10.61 -15.54 -1.21
N ALA A 143 -11.71 -16.28 -1.32
CA ALA A 143 -12.10 -16.98 -2.56
C ALA A 143 -12.29 -16.02 -3.76
N ASN A 144 -12.63 -14.76 -3.49
CA ASN A 144 -12.81 -13.71 -4.50
C ASN A 144 -11.54 -12.86 -4.75
N GLY A 145 -10.39 -13.29 -4.22
CA GLY A 145 -9.11 -12.63 -4.35
C GLY A 145 -8.65 -11.88 -3.10
N LYS A 146 -7.57 -11.12 -3.26
CA LYS A 146 -6.93 -10.33 -2.19
C LYS A 146 -7.74 -9.09 -1.88
N VAL A 147 -8.02 -8.89 -0.60
CA VAL A 147 -8.75 -7.72 -0.10
C VAL A 147 -8.07 -7.14 1.14
N PRO A 148 -8.07 -5.80 1.31
CA PRO A 148 -7.56 -5.18 2.53
C PRO A 148 -8.53 -5.36 3.70
N TYR A 149 -7.96 -5.51 4.88
CA TYR A 149 -8.66 -5.60 6.15
C TYR A 149 -7.97 -4.67 7.15
N LEU A 150 -8.67 -3.62 7.59
CA LEU A 150 -8.17 -2.67 8.58
C LEU A 150 -8.70 -3.00 9.97
N TYR A 151 -7.84 -2.96 10.97
CA TYR A 151 -8.20 -3.10 12.37
C TYR A 151 -7.38 -2.13 13.22
N ALA A 152 -7.88 -1.83 14.42
CA ALA A 152 -7.22 -0.98 15.39
C ALA A 152 -6.74 -1.81 16.58
N VAL A 153 -5.53 -1.53 17.07
CA VAL A 153 -4.95 -2.19 18.23
C VAL A 153 -4.62 -1.14 19.27
N VAL A 154 -5.31 -1.19 20.40
CA VAL A 154 -4.99 -0.40 21.58
C VAL A 154 -3.81 -1.05 22.28
N LEU A 155 -2.76 -0.27 22.49
CA LEU A 155 -1.52 -0.72 23.13
C LEU A 155 -1.40 -0.04 24.50
N THR A 156 -1.20 -0.86 25.53
CA THR A 156 -1.11 -0.40 26.92
C THR A 156 0.02 -1.13 27.67
N ARG A 157 0.55 -0.50 28.72
CA ARG A 157 1.48 -1.12 29.67
C ARG A 157 0.68 -1.90 30.71
N GLY A 158 0.70 -3.22 30.59
CA GLY A 158 -0.11 -4.14 31.38
C GLY A 158 -1.62 -3.93 31.21
N LYS A 159 -2.41 -4.54 32.10
CA LYS A 159 -3.89 -4.50 32.10
C LYS A 159 -4.44 -3.40 33.01
N GLY A 160 -3.92 -2.19 32.84
CA GLY A 160 -4.25 -1.00 33.61
C GLY A 160 -5.62 -0.37 33.29
N PRO A 161 -5.92 0.83 33.83
CA PRO A 161 -7.18 1.55 33.59
C PRO A 161 -7.51 1.76 32.12
N SER A 162 -6.54 2.12 31.28
CA SER A 162 -6.72 2.33 29.84
C SER A 162 -7.09 1.02 29.14
N TRP A 163 -6.46 -0.09 29.53
CA TRP A 163 -6.80 -1.41 29.00
C TRP A 163 -8.23 -1.81 29.35
N ARG A 164 -8.66 -1.58 30.61
CA ARG A 164 -10.03 -1.92 31.05
C ARG A 164 -11.10 -1.10 30.32
N ILE A 165 -10.85 0.19 30.09
CA ILE A 165 -11.75 1.04 29.31
C ILE A 165 -11.84 0.53 27.87
N ALA A 166 -10.69 0.23 27.24
CA ALA A 166 -10.66 -0.31 25.89
C ALA A 166 -11.34 -1.69 25.79
N ALA A 167 -11.12 -2.58 26.76
CA ALA A 167 -11.71 -3.92 26.78
C ALA A 167 -13.23 -3.89 27.01
N ALA A 168 -13.73 -2.90 27.75
CA ALA A 168 -15.16 -2.67 27.94
C ALA A 168 -15.80 -1.82 26.83
N PHE A 169 -15.00 -1.32 25.89
CA PHE A 169 -15.50 -0.49 24.81
C PHE A 169 -16.35 -1.33 23.87
N GLY A 170 -17.52 -0.82 23.50
CA GLY A 170 -18.46 -1.52 22.62
C GLY A 170 -19.05 -0.56 21.61
N LYS A 171 -19.06 -0.97 20.35
CA LYS A 171 -19.72 -0.25 19.25
C LYS A 171 -20.40 -1.27 18.33
N SER A 172 -21.62 -0.97 17.92
CA SER A 172 -22.35 -1.84 16.98
C SER A 172 -21.59 -2.01 15.67
N GLY A 173 -21.50 -3.25 15.17
CA GLY A 173 -20.78 -3.60 13.95
C GLY A 173 -19.27 -3.84 14.15
N TYR A 174 -18.79 -3.83 15.39
CA TYR A 174 -17.38 -4.05 15.73
C TYR A 174 -17.23 -5.02 16.90
N THR A 175 -16.32 -5.97 16.72
CA THR A 175 -15.87 -6.91 17.74
C THR A 175 -14.64 -6.34 18.46
N VAL A 176 -14.65 -6.44 19.79
CA VAL A 176 -13.54 -6.05 20.65
C VAL A 176 -12.95 -7.29 21.30
N GLU A 177 -11.66 -7.52 21.06
CA GLU A 177 -10.92 -8.68 21.57
C GLU A 177 -9.84 -8.21 22.53
N ALA A 178 -10.08 -8.44 23.81
CA ALA A 178 -9.10 -8.16 24.85
C ALA A 178 -8.05 -9.26 24.90
N GLY A 179 -6.79 -8.87 24.84
CA GLY A 179 -5.63 -9.75 24.90
C GLY A 179 -4.50 -9.15 25.74
N GLY A 180 -3.32 -9.72 25.57
CA GLY A 180 -2.11 -9.30 26.27
C GLY A 180 -1.85 -10.07 27.57
N ASP A 181 -0.69 -9.80 28.14
CA ASP A 181 -0.16 -10.39 29.37
C ASP A 181 -0.12 -9.34 30.51
N ASP A 182 0.60 -9.64 31.57
CA ASP A 182 0.71 -8.75 32.74
C ASP A 182 1.58 -7.51 32.47
N GLU A 183 2.49 -7.57 31.49
CA GLU A 183 3.41 -6.49 31.12
C GLU A 183 2.88 -5.65 29.95
N TYR A 184 2.12 -6.25 29.05
CA TYR A 184 1.59 -5.63 27.83
C TYR A 184 0.11 -5.97 27.65
N GLY A 185 -0.75 -4.94 27.75
CA GLY A 185 -2.15 -5.08 27.43
C GLY A 185 -2.41 -4.74 25.97
N THR A 186 -3.14 -5.62 25.27
CA THR A 186 -3.61 -5.36 23.90
C THR A 186 -5.13 -5.46 23.83
N VAL A 187 -5.76 -4.57 23.07
CA VAL A 187 -7.18 -4.69 22.74
C VAL A 187 -7.34 -4.46 21.25
N VAL A 188 -7.86 -5.46 20.53
CA VAL A 188 -8.07 -5.40 19.09
C VAL A 188 -9.52 -5.02 18.83
N ILE A 189 -9.72 -3.98 18.02
CA ILE A 189 -11.04 -3.52 17.58
C ILE A 189 -11.11 -3.75 16.08
N ARG A 190 -12.09 -4.56 15.67
CA ARG A 190 -12.26 -4.99 14.29
C ARG A 190 -13.72 -5.04 13.89
N GLN A 191 -13.98 -4.87 12.60
CA GLN A 191 -15.34 -5.00 12.06
C GLN A 191 -15.88 -6.41 12.25
N ASP A 192 -17.18 -6.52 12.52
CA ASP A 192 -17.89 -7.79 12.53
C ASP A 192 -17.91 -8.38 11.11
N THR A 193 -17.78 -9.70 11.00
CA THR A 193 -17.82 -10.39 9.70
C THR A 193 -19.11 -11.15 9.50
N SER A 194 -19.70 -11.02 8.31
CA SER A 194 -20.79 -11.88 7.85
C SER A 194 -20.33 -12.78 6.70
N GLY A 195 -20.01 -14.05 6.98
CA GLY A 195 -19.96 -15.17 6.02
C GLY A 195 -18.95 -15.14 4.86
N GLY A 196 -18.43 -13.98 4.45
CA GLY A 196 -17.56 -13.79 3.28
C GLY A 196 -16.10 -13.44 3.58
N GLY A 197 -15.73 -13.40 4.87
CA GLY A 197 -14.41 -12.98 5.34
C GLY A 197 -14.31 -11.47 5.58
N TYR A 198 -13.10 -11.01 5.89
CA TYR A 198 -12.82 -9.61 6.22
C TYR A 198 -12.56 -8.81 4.94
N TYR A 199 -13.35 -7.76 4.72
CA TYR A 199 -13.13 -6.74 3.70
C TYR A 199 -13.45 -5.38 4.32
N THR A 200 -12.56 -4.41 4.15
CA THR A 200 -12.74 -3.05 4.64
C THR A 200 -12.72 -2.08 3.45
N SER A 201 -13.85 -1.43 3.17
CA SER A 201 -13.94 -0.35 2.18
C SER A 201 -13.26 0.94 2.68
N PRO A 202 -13.00 1.94 1.81
CA PRO A 202 -12.51 3.24 2.26
C PRO A 202 -13.45 3.94 3.27
N GLU A 203 -14.76 3.74 3.14
CA GLU A 203 -15.78 4.25 4.05
C GLU A 203 -15.67 3.57 5.42
N ASP A 204 -15.49 2.25 5.43
CA ASP A 204 -15.24 1.46 6.63
C ASP A 204 -13.96 1.90 7.35
N CYS A 205 -12.90 2.21 6.60
CA CYS A 205 -11.65 2.72 7.16
C CYS A 205 -11.86 4.04 7.92
N ARG A 206 -12.67 4.94 7.35
CA ARG A 206 -13.04 6.22 8.01
C ARG A 206 -13.93 5.98 9.22
N ALA A 207 -14.88 5.04 9.13
CA ALA A 207 -15.76 4.69 10.23
C ALA A 207 -14.98 4.11 11.42
N LEU A 208 -14.06 3.18 11.18
CA LEU A 208 -13.17 2.63 12.21
C LEU A 208 -12.31 3.74 12.83
N MET A 209 -11.79 4.68 12.03
CA MET A 209 -11.03 5.81 12.57
C MET A 209 -11.89 6.70 13.48
N GLY A 210 -13.15 6.96 13.11
CA GLY A 210 -14.10 7.68 13.97
C GLY A 210 -14.31 6.98 15.31
N ILE A 211 -14.42 5.66 15.31
CA ILE A 211 -14.53 4.85 16.53
C ILE A 211 -13.25 4.92 17.37
N VAL A 212 -12.09 4.92 16.73
CA VAL A 212 -10.82 5.13 17.42
C VAL A 212 -10.77 6.52 18.06
N PHE A 213 -11.31 7.56 17.41
CA PHE A 213 -11.40 8.88 18.02
C PHE A 213 -12.32 8.89 19.24
N ASP A 214 -13.52 8.31 19.15
CA ASP A 214 -14.44 8.15 20.30
C ASP A 214 -13.73 7.45 21.48
N LEU A 215 -12.98 6.39 21.17
CA LEU A 215 -12.21 5.65 22.18
C LEU A 215 -11.07 6.49 22.76
N ILE A 216 -10.31 7.20 21.92
CA ILE A 216 -9.22 8.08 22.37
C ILE A 216 -9.76 9.17 23.29
N GLU A 217 -10.94 9.73 23.03
CA GLU A 217 -11.58 10.69 23.94
C GLU A 217 -11.93 10.05 25.29
N ALA A 218 -12.50 8.84 25.28
CA ALA A 218 -12.77 8.08 26.51
C ALA A 218 -11.50 7.73 27.30
N LEU A 219 -10.39 7.46 26.60
CA LEU A 219 -9.08 7.15 27.21
C LEU A 219 -8.32 8.40 27.67
N ALA A 220 -8.48 9.51 26.96
CA ALA A 220 -7.87 10.80 27.28
C ALA A 220 -8.44 11.40 28.56
N GLY A 221 -9.70 11.06 28.91
CA GLY A 221 -10.38 11.31 30.18
C GLY A 221 -9.93 12.52 30.98
N ASN A 222 -10.65 13.64 30.81
CA ASN A 222 -10.73 14.87 31.63
C ASN A 222 -9.47 15.30 32.40
#